data_AF-A0A8J2JRG3-F1
#
_entry.id   AF-A0A8J2JRG3-F1
#
_cell.length_a   1.000
_cell.length_b   1.000
_cell.length_c   1.000
_cell.angle_alpha   90.00
_cell.angle_beta   90.00
_cell.angle_gamma   90.00
#
_symmetry.space_group_name_H-M   'P 1'
#
loop_
_entity.id
_entity.type
_entity.pdbx_description
1 polymer ?
#
loop_
_entity_poly.entity_id
_entity_poly.type
_entity_poly.pdbx_seq_one_letter_code
_entity_poly.pdbx_strand_id
1 'polypeptide(L)'
;ILEVIVKQINGMHDSENWVISGMSGRFPESENLDVFWEHLIQGKDMISDNPRWDSSQVYETPRRAGKIPLIDKFDASYFGVSGTQANTMDPKIS
;
A
#
# COMPACT_ATOMS: atom_id res chain seq x y z
N ILE A 1 0.34 -0.16 -0.42
CA ILE A 1 1.47 -1.07 -0.11
C ILE A 1 1.20 -1.62 1.28
N LEU A 2 1.33 -2.93 1.49
CA LEU A 2 1.14 -3.60 2.79
C LEU A 2 2.49 -4.14 3.23
N GLU A 3 2.87 -3.83 4.46
CA GLU A 3 4.07 -4.31 5.12
C GLU A 3 3.68 -5.15 6.34
N VAL A 4 4.39 -6.25 6.53
CA VAL A 4 4.15 -7.19 7.64
C VAL A 4 5.48 -7.48 8.30
N ILE A 5 5.53 -7.31 9.62
CA ILE A 5 6.73 -7.61 10.43
C ILE A 5 6.54 -8.99 11.06
N VAL A 6 7.29 -9.97 10.59
CA VAL A 6 7.25 -11.35 11.09
C VAL A 6 8.47 -11.62 11.98
N LYS A 7 8.25 -12.26 13.13
CA LYS A 7 9.31 -12.73 14.04
C LYS A 7 9.21 -14.23 14.23
N GLN A 8 10.34 -14.91 14.16
CA GLN A 8 10.44 -16.29 14.57
C GLN A 8 10.49 -16.35 16.10
N ILE A 9 9.67 -17.23 16.69
CA ILE A 9 9.74 -17.52 18.12
C ILE A 9 10.28 -18.94 18.28
N ASN A 10 11.46 -19.05 18.90
CA ASN A 10 12.02 -20.35 19.26
C ASN A 10 11.36 -20.80 20.55
N GLY A 11 10.41 -21.73 20.45
CA GLY A 11 9.77 -22.41 21.58
C GLY A 11 10.44 -23.75 21.90
N MET A 12 10.19 -24.31 23.09
CA MET A 12 10.70 -25.61 23.55
C MET A 12 10.10 -26.83 22.81
N HIS A 13 9.36 -26.62 21.71
CA HIS A 13 8.80 -27.67 20.85
C HIS A 13 9.23 -27.42 19.40
N ASP A 14 9.65 -28.49 18.71
CA ASP A 14 10.20 -28.57 17.34
C ASP A 14 9.35 -27.96 16.20
N SER A 15 8.25 -27.27 16.48
CA SER A 15 7.48 -26.56 15.47
C SER A 15 8.04 -25.16 15.24
N GLU A 16 8.49 -24.86 14.02
CA GLU A 16 8.81 -23.49 13.62
C GLU A 16 7.58 -22.60 13.74
N ASN A 17 7.57 -21.75 14.77
CA ASN A 17 6.48 -20.82 15.03
C ASN A 17 6.86 -19.41 14.58
N TRP A 18 6.01 -18.84 13.73
CA TRP A 18 6.15 -17.50 13.20
C TRP A 18 5.04 -16.61 13.77
N VAL A 19 5.40 -15.41 14.21
CA VAL A 19 4.47 -14.42 14.77
C VAL A 19 4.46 -13.19 13.89
N ILE A 20 3.26 -12.78 13.48
CA ILE A 20 3.05 -11.45 12.90
C ILE A 20 3.00 -10.46 14.06
N SER A 21 4.06 -9.66 14.20
CA SER A 21 4.23 -8.71 15.30
C SER A 21 3.80 -7.29 14.96
N GLY A 22 3.55 -7.01 13.69
CA GLY A 22 3.06 -5.72 13.22
C GLY A 22 2.64 -5.79 11.76
N MET A 23 1.68 -4.93 11.40
CA MET A 23 1.22 -4.73 10.03
C MET A 23 1.02 -3.25 9.80
N SER A 24 1.36 -2.76 8.61
CA SER A 24 1.09 -1.39 8.18
C SER A 24 0.72 -1.40 6.71
N GLY A 25 -0.12 -0.46 6.26
CA GLY A 25 -0.36 -0.36 4.83
C GLY A 25 -1.37 0.67 4.41
N ARG A 26 -1.31 1.00 3.11
CA ARG A 26 -2.28 1.84 2.39
C ARG A 26 -3.04 1.02 1.38
N PHE A 27 -4.35 1.20 1.36
CA PHE A 27 -5.32 0.50 0.52
C PHE A 27 -6.17 1.50 -0.26
N PRO A 28 -6.96 1.05 -1.25
CA PRO A 28 -7.91 1.93 -1.93
C PRO A 28 -8.81 2.66 -0.93
N GLU A 29 -8.94 3.97 -1.13
CA GLU A 29 -9.69 4.89 -0.24
C GLU A 29 -9.28 4.89 1.24
N SER A 30 -8.19 4.20 1.62
CA SER A 30 -7.85 3.96 3.02
C SER A 30 -6.37 4.26 3.28
N GLU A 31 -6.13 5.34 4.01
CA GLU A 31 -4.77 5.85 4.27
C GLU A 31 -4.01 5.08 5.34
N ASN A 32 -4.71 4.25 6.12
CA ASN A 32 -4.16 3.37 7.16
C ASN A 32 -5.07 2.15 7.37
N LEU A 33 -4.63 1.23 8.23
CA LEU A 33 -5.35 -0.01 8.53
C LEU A 33 -6.68 0.23 9.26
N ASP A 34 -6.78 1.26 10.09
CA ASP A 34 -8.01 1.56 10.84
C ASP A 34 -9.14 1.97 9.88
N VAL A 35 -8.86 2.90 8.96
CA VAL A 35 -9.83 3.31 7.93
C VAL A 35 -10.19 2.15 7.01
N PHE A 36 -9.21 1.31 6.66
CA PHE A 36 -9.47 0.12 5.86
C PHE A 36 -10.40 -0.86 6.57
N TRP A 37 -10.19 -1.06 7.87
CA TRP A 37 -11.02 -1.93 8.70
C TRP A 37 -12.46 -1.42 8.79
N GLU A 38 -12.66 -0.12 8.96
CA GLU A 38 -14.00 0.49 8.95
C GLU A 38 -14.71 0.27 7.61
N HIS A 39 -14.03 0.47 6.49
CA HIS A 39 -14.58 0.23 5.16
C HIS A 39 -14.97 -1.24 4.93
N LEU A 40 -14.17 -2.19 5.44
CA LEU A 40 -14.50 -3.62 5.37
C LEU A 40 -15.76 -3.94 6.18
N ILE A 41 -15.86 -3.45 7.42
CA ILE A 41 -17.05 -3.65 8.26
C ILE A 41 -18.31 -3.08 7.59
N GLN A 42 -18.18 -1.93 6.94
CA GLN A 42 -19.28 -1.28 6.22
C GLN A 42 -19.63 -1.93 4.89
N GLY A 43 -18.82 -2.88 4.40
CA GLY A 43 -19.01 -3.51 3.08
C GLY A 43 -18.84 -2.51 1.92
N LYS A 44 -18.01 -1.47 2.11
CA LYS A 44 -17.84 -0.39 1.14
C LYS A 44 -17.09 -0.89 -0.11
N ASP A 45 -17.62 -0.61 -1.29
CA ASP A 45 -16.91 -0.80 -2.56
C ASP A 45 -15.85 0.30 -2.70
N MET A 46 -14.56 -0.08 -2.61
CA MET A 46 -13.42 0.83 -2.72
C MET A 46 -12.79 0.81 -4.13
N ILE A 47 -13.52 0.35 -5.14
CA ILE A 47 -13.09 0.30 -6.54
C ILE A 47 -13.67 1.48 -7.33
N SER A 48 -12.79 2.25 -7.98
CA SER A 48 -13.17 3.41 -8.79
C SER A 48 -13.38 3.05 -10.26
N ASP A 49 -14.41 3.63 -10.88
CA ASP A 49 -14.75 3.47 -12.32
C ASP A 49 -13.95 4.40 -13.25
N ASN A 50 -13.13 5.27 -12.67
CA ASN A 50 -12.24 6.13 -13.45
C ASN A 50 -10.89 5.40 -13.58
N PRO A 51 -10.36 5.14 -14.79
CA PRO A 51 -9.01 4.60 -14.93
C PRO A 51 -7.95 5.58 -14.38
N ARG A 52 -6.76 5.08 -14.01
CA ARG A 52 -5.65 5.94 -13.54
C ARG A 52 -4.93 6.62 -14.71
N TRP A 53 -4.85 5.93 -15.84
CA TRP A 53 -4.25 6.41 -17.07
C TRP A 53 -5.35 6.65 -18.12
N ASP A 54 -5.07 7.55 -19.06
CA ASP A 54 -6.00 7.87 -20.13
C ASP A 54 -6.25 6.61 -20.99
N SER A 55 -7.50 6.18 -21.04
CA SER A 55 -7.93 4.99 -21.78
C SER A 55 -7.81 5.15 -23.30
N SER A 56 -7.65 6.38 -23.80
CA SER A 56 -7.34 6.64 -25.22
C SER A 56 -5.88 6.36 -25.58
N GLN A 57 -4.98 6.38 -24.60
CA GLN A 57 -3.54 6.21 -24.76
C GLN A 57 -3.10 4.76 -24.51
N VAL A 58 -3.91 3.96 -23.79
CA VAL A 58 -3.54 2.61 -23.34
C VAL A 58 -4.63 1.62 -23.71
N TYR A 59 -4.34 0.78 -24.71
CA TYR A 59 -5.18 -0.36 -25.09
C TYR A 59 -5.38 -1.29 -23.88
N GLU A 60 -6.62 -1.75 -23.69
CA GLU A 60 -7.01 -2.74 -22.65
C GLU A 60 -6.87 -2.30 -21.19
N THR A 61 -7.05 -1.01 -20.92
CA THR A 61 -7.12 -0.50 -19.55
C THR A 61 -8.35 -1.05 -18.80
N PRO A 62 -8.17 -1.62 -17.59
CA PRO A 62 -9.29 -1.99 -16.72
C PRO A 62 -10.18 -0.77 -16.44
N ARG A 63 -11.49 -0.89 -16.71
CA ARG A 63 -12.45 0.21 -16.48
C ARG A 63 -12.65 0.51 -14.99
N ARG A 64 -12.42 -0.49 -14.13
CA ARG A 64 -12.58 -0.38 -12.68
C ARG A 64 -11.27 -0.74 -11.99
N ALA A 65 -10.79 0.09 -11.08
CA ALA A 65 -9.54 -0.14 -10.35
C ALA A 65 -9.54 0.46 -8.94
N GLY A 66 -9.00 -0.28 -7.98
CA GLY A 66 -8.67 0.24 -6.65
C GLY A 66 -7.42 1.11 -6.72
N LYS A 67 -7.51 2.37 -6.29
CA LYS A 67 -6.41 3.33 -6.36
C LYS A 67 -5.85 3.62 -4.98
N ILE A 68 -4.58 3.31 -4.77
CA ILE A 68 -3.88 3.74 -3.56
C ILE A 68 -3.76 5.28 -3.61
N PRO A 69 -4.22 6.00 -2.58
CA PRO A 69 -4.10 7.45 -2.50
C PRO A 69 -2.64 7.87 -2.33
N LEU A 70 -2.29 9.04 -2.86
CA LEU A 70 -1.00 9.70 -2.62
C LEU A 70 0.23 8.85 -3.00
N ILE A 71 0.13 8.07 -4.07
CA ILE A 71 1.25 7.21 -4.54
C ILE A 71 2.46 8.03 -4.99
N ASP A 72 2.27 9.30 -5.30
CA ASP A 72 3.27 10.28 -5.73
C ASP A 72 3.88 11.07 -4.57
N LYS A 73 3.44 10.84 -3.32
CA LYS A 73 3.95 11.56 -2.15
C LYS A 73 4.99 10.74 -1.39
N PHE A 74 6.23 11.22 -1.44
CA PHE A 74 7.36 10.75 -0.62
C PHE A 74 7.82 11.84 0.34
N ASP A 75 8.08 11.49 1.60
CA ASP A 75 8.75 12.39 2.54
C ASP A 75 10.27 12.29 2.38
N ALA A 76 10.78 12.94 1.33
CA ALA A 76 12.20 12.93 1.02
C ALA A 76 13.08 13.43 2.18
N SER A 77 12.56 14.37 2.99
CA SER A 77 13.30 14.96 4.10
C SER A 77 13.55 13.98 5.24
N TYR A 78 12.56 13.15 5.56
CA TYR A 78 12.67 12.08 6.57
C TYR A 78 13.74 11.05 6.18
N PHE A 79 13.84 10.71 4.89
CA PHE A 79 14.80 9.73 4.38
C PHE A 79 16.16 10.31 3.97
N GLY A 80 16.38 11.62 4.15
CA GLY A 80 17.65 12.27 3.78
C GLY A 80 17.90 12.32 2.26
N VAL A 81 16.84 12.26 1.46
CA VAL A 81 16.89 12.31 -0.01
C VAL A 81 16.55 13.74 -0.46
N SER A 82 17.27 14.25 -1.47
CA SER A 82 16.94 15.56 -2.05
C SER A 82 15.63 15.50 -2.85
N GLY A 83 14.82 16.57 -2.87
CA GLY A 83 13.53 16.59 -3.56
C GLY A 83 13.62 16.31 -5.07
N THR A 84 14.72 16.71 -5.71
CA THR A 84 15.00 16.38 -7.12
C THR A 84 15.27 14.90 -7.33
N GLN A 85 15.94 14.24 -6.39
CA GLN A 85 16.23 12.81 -6.43
C GLN A 85 14.97 11.98 -6.15
N ALA A 86 14.15 12.40 -5.19
CA ALA A 86 12.86 11.78 -4.86
C ALA A 86 11.89 11.71 -6.05
N ASN A 87 11.79 12.79 -6.83
CA ASN A 87 10.88 12.87 -7.98
C ASN A 87 11.20 11.88 -9.12
N THR A 88 12.38 11.26 -9.11
CA THR A 88 12.82 10.32 -10.15
C THR A 88 12.87 8.88 -9.65
N MET A 89 12.60 8.65 -8.36
CA MET A 89 12.60 7.33 -7.75
C MET A 89 11.31 6.58 -8.12
N ASP A 90 11.41 5.24 -8.21
CA ASP A 90 10.23 4.40 -8.36
C ASP A 90 9.30 4.63 -7.15
N PRO A 91 8.01 4.95 -7.34
CA PRO A 91 7.05 5.18 -6.24
C PRO A 91 6.87 4.00 -5.27
N LYS A 92 7.39 2.82 -5.60
CA LYS A 92 7.44 1.68 -4.68
C LYS A 92 8.58 1.78 -3.65
N ILE A 93 9.58 2.60 -3.94
CA ILE A 93 10.82 2.76 -3.16
C ILE A 93 10.92 4.17 -2.57
N SER A 94 10.32 5.16 -3.23
CA SER A 94 10.02 6.47 -2.64
C SER A 94 8.71 6.41 -1.83
#